data_AF-A0A7Y2D9Q1-F1
#
_entry.id   AF-A0A7Y2D9Q1-F1
#
_cell.length_a   1.000
_cell.length_b   1.000
_cell.length_c   1.000
_cell.angle_alpha   90.00
_cell.angle_beta   90.00
_cell.angle_gamma   90.00
#
_symmetry.space_group_name_H-M   'P 1'
#
loop_
_entity.id
_entity.type
_entity.pdbx_description
1 polymer ?
#
loop_
_entity_poly.entity_id
_entity_poly.type
_entity_poly.pdbx_seq_one_letter_code
_entity_poly.pdbx_strand_id
1 'polypeptide(L)'
;MARYAIDRAIVERREGSGEVTISHIQIEAPYPKEKFMLLGAAARANRCRAILGVDDASFERLLRSPAFDDPSAGRIATVIGYRSDLEAVELLFTSLTLQAVNVMLGHGSIVSGGRNRTRSFRRSFIIGFAHTVNERLRAVQEQAIAAAASSAGGDLLPVLAERDREVEHLVNTTFPHLSSLRTSLSNRAGLAAGRRAAAAADIGTTRLTRSHAALDRPR
;
A
#
# COMPACT_ATOMS: atom_id res chain seq x y z
N MET A 1 -14.62 -14.87 1.83
CA MET A 1 -13.23 -14.78 1.31
C MET A 1 -12.16 -14.61 2.39
N ALA A 2 -12.50 -14.18 3.61
CA ALA A 2 -11.59 -14.17 4.76
C ALA A 2 -11.10 -15.56 5.22
N ARG A 3 -11.70 -16.65 4.72
CA ARG A 3 -11.44 -18.02 5.18
C ARG A 3 -10.23 -18.68 4.52
N TYR A 4 -9.85 -18.26 3.30
CA TYR A 4 -8.68 -18.83 2.60
C TYR A 4 -7.35 -18.15 2.98
N ALA A 5 -7.37 -16.93 3.52
CA ALA A 5 -6.17 -16.23 4.00
C ALA A 5 -5.73 -16.70 5.41
N ILE A 6 -6.68 -17.13 6.23
CA ILE A 6 -6.45 -17.57 7.61
C ILE A 6 -5.78 -18.96 7.65
N ASP A 7 -6.15 -19.87 6.74
CA ASP A 7 -5.63 -21.25 6.73
C ASP A 7 -4.14 -21.32 6.32
N ARG A 8 -3.61 -20.33 5.59
CA ARG A 8 -2.19 -20.29 5.18
C ARG A 8 -1.28 -19.62 6.22
N ALA A 9 -1.80 -18.71 7.02
CA ALA A 9 -1.03 -17.97 8.03
C ALA A 9 -0.67 -18.80 9.28
N ILE A 10 -1.41 -19.88 9.56
CA ILE A 10 -1.15 -20.76 10.72
C ILE A 10 0.00 -21.75 10.46
N VAL A 11 0.31 -22.06 9.20
CA VAL A 11 1.37 -23.01 8.83
C VAL A 11 2.76 -22.36 8.80
N GLU A 12 2.87 -21.07 8.47
CA GLU A 12 4.15 -20.38 8.20
C GLU A 12 4.80 -19.74 9.45
N ARG A 13 4.11 -19.70 10.60
CA ARG A 13 4.60 -19.04 11.84
C ARG A 13 5.77 -19.76 12.54
N ARG A 14 6.34 -20.80 11.94
CA ARG A 14 7.37 -21.66 12.56
C ARG A 14 8.80 -21.46 12.06
N GLU A 15 9.05 -20.74 10.97
CA GLU A 15 10.40 -20.62 10.41
C GLU A 15 10.82 -19.15 10.29
N GLY A 16 11.59 -18.69 11.29
CA GLY A 16 12.06 -17.32 11.48
C GLY A 16 13.12 -16.83 10.48
N SER A 17 12.97 -17.18 9.21
CA SER A 17 13.66 -16.58 8.05
C SER A 17 12.80 -16.84 6.82
N GLY A 18 11.61 -16.25 6.79
CA GLY A 18 10.64 -16.51 5.72
C GLY A 18 11.21 -16.20 4.33
N GLU A 19 10.73 -16.89 3.31
CA GLU A 19 11.08 -16.66 1.90
C GLU A 19 10.39 -15.40 1.35
N VAL A 20 10.99 -14.75 0.35
CA VAL A 20 10.28 -13.76 -0.46
C VAL A 20 9.17 -14.46 -1.24
N THR A 21 7.95 -13.94 -1.14
CA THR A 21 6.78 -14.55 -1.77
C THR A 21 5.87 -13.49 -2.40
N ILE A 22 4.78 -13.97 -2.99
CA ILE A 22 3.82 -13.19 -3.76
C ILE A 22 2.45 -13.24 -3.07
N SER A 23 1.87 -12.08 -2.81
CA SER A 23 0.48 -11.93 -2.37
C SER A 23 -0.34 -11.17 -3.39
N HIS A 24 -1.59 -11.57 -3.58
CA HIS A 24 -2.54 -10.91 -4.47
C HIS A 24 -3.56 -10.15 -3.66
N ILE A 25 -3.60 -8.84 -3.83
CA ILE A 25 -4.52 -7.95 -3.13
C ILE A 25 -5.57 -7.45 -4.10
N GLN A 26 -6.84 -7.69 -3.74
CA GLN A 26 -7.96 -7.13 -4.48
C GLN A 26 -8.12 -5.64 -4.13
N ILE A 27 -8.14 -4.82 -5.17
CA ILE A 27 -8.41 -3.40 -5.08
C ILE A 27 -9.82 -3.15 -5.59
N GLU A 28 -10.73 -2.92 -4.65
CA GLU A 28 -12.13 -2.73 -4.95
C GLU A 28 -12.40 -1.42 -5.69
N ALA A 29 -13.36 -1.46 -6.62
CA ALA A 29 -13.94 -0.26 -7.17
C ALA A 29 -14.66 0.56 -6.08
N PRO A 30 -14.87 1.87 -6.27
CA PRO A 30 -14.38 2.69 -7.38
C PRO A 30 -12.92 3.13 -7.20
N TYR A 31 -12.31 3.63 -8.29
CA TYR A 31 -10.95 4.21 -8.33
C TYR A 31 -9.80 3.25 -7.99
N PRO A 32 -9.75 2.04 -8.58
CA PRO A 32 -8.72 1.07 -8.22
C PRO A 32 -7.30 1.53 -8.55
N LYS A 33 -7.10 2.32 -9.62
CA LYS A 33 -5.78 2.89 -9.97
C LYS A 33 -5.28 3.88 -8.91
N GLU A 34 -6.16 4.72 -8.40
CA GLU A 34 -5.82 5.68 -7.35
C GLU A 34 -5.62 5.00 -5.99
N LYS A 35 -6.45 4.01 -5.65
CA LYS A 35 -6.24 3.17 -4.45
C LYS A 35 -4.93 2.36 -4.55
N PHE A 36 -4.53 1.93 -5.73
CA PHE A 36 -3.23 1.28 -5.93
C PHE A 36 -2.05 2.18 -5.53
N MET A 37 -2.18 3.51 -5.65
CA MET A 37 -1.13 4.43 -5.16
C MET A 37 -0.96 4.33 -3.64
N LEU A 38 -2.05 4.11 -2.89
CA LEU A 38 -1.99 3.84 -1.45
C LEU A 38 -1.37 2.48 -1.15
N LEU A 39 -1.72 1.44 -1.91
CA LEU A 39 -1.08 0.14 -1.76
C LEU A 39 0.43 0.23 -2.02
N GLY A 40 0.84 0.96 -3.06
CA GLY A 40 2.25 1.20 -3.34
C GLY A 40 2.98 1.97 -2.24
N ALA A 41 2.30 2.90 -1.55
CA ALA A 41 2.84 3.59 -0.39
C ALA A 41 3.05 2.62 0.79
N ALA A 42 2.04 1.80 1.10
CA ALA A 42 2.13 0.78 2.14
C ALA A 42 3.21 -0.27 1.83
N ALA A 43 3.29 -0.74 0.58
CA ALA A 43 4.30 -1.68 0.12
C ALA A 43 5.72 -1.13 0.34
N ARG A 44 6.02 0.08 -0.15
CA ARG A 44 7.34 0.69 0.02
C ARG A 44 7.71 0.90 1.48
N ALA A 45 6.75 1.29 2.32
CA ALA A 45 6.97 1.46 3.75
C ALA A 45 7.39 0.16 4.45
N ASN A 46 6.98 -0.99 3.90
CA ASN A 46 7.28 -2.32 4.42
C ASN A 46 8.24 -3.09 3.48
N ARG A 47 9.10 -2.40 2.71
CA ARG A 47 10.11 -3.02 1.82
C ARG A 47 9.54 -4.05 0.83
N CYS A 48 8.28 -3.89 0.45
CA CYS A 48 7.60 -4.70 -0.53
C CYS A 48 7.45 -3.93 -1.85
N ARG A 49 7.21 -4.66 -2.94
CA ARG A 49 6.94 -4.11 -4.27
C ARG A 49 5.52 -4.42 -4.68
N ALA A 50 4.73 -3.37 -4.93
CA ALA A 50 3.39 -3.50 -5.48
C ALA A 50 3.39 -3.28 -7.01
N ILE A 51 2.74 -4.17 -7.73
CA ILE A 51 2.50 -4.13 -9.18
C ILE A 51 0.99 -4.20 -9.41
N LEU A 52 0.47 -3.34 -10.28
CA LEU A 52 -0.94 -3.37 -10.64
C LEU A 52 -1.13 -4.39 -11.77
N GLY A 53 -1.71 -5.54 -11.44
CA GLY A 53 -1.79 -6.71 -12.31
C GLY A 53 -1.41 -7.99 -11.57
N VAL A 54 -1.46 -9.09 -12.29
CA VAL A 54 -0.96 -10.44 -11.95
C VAL A 54 0.19 -10.77 -12.92
N ASP A 55 0.95 -11.84 -12.71
CA ASP A 55 2.08 -12.25 -13.58
C ASP A 55 1.78 -12.17 -15.09
N ASP A 56 2.81 -12.06 -15.94
CA ASP A 56 2.66 -11.83 -17.38
C ASP A 56 1.65 -12.79 -18.07
N ALA A 57 1.67 -14.08 -17.74
CA ALA A 57 0.77 -15.08 -18.33
C ALA A 57 -0.69 -14.88 -17.92
N SER A 58 -0.92 -14.39 -16.71
CA SER A 58 -2.24 -14.08 -16.18
C SER A 58 -2.66 -12.64 -16.54
N PHE A 59 -1.69 -11.73 -16.71
CA PHE A 59 -1.87 -10.34 -17.14
C PHE A 59 -2.40 -10.29 -18.55
N GLU A 60 -1.85 -11.08 -19.47
CA GLU A 60 -2.37 -11.17 -20.82
C GLU A 60 -3.82 -11.65 -20.87
N ARG A 61 -4.20 -12.61 -20.01
CA ARG A 61 -5.60 -13.07 -19.90
C ARG A 61 -6.50 -11.98 -19.31
N LEU A 62 -6.01 -11.24 -18.32
CA LEU A 62 -6.72 -10.11 -17.73
C LEU A 62 -6.89 -8.96 -18.72
N LEU A 63 -5.85 -8.58 -19.47
CA LEU A 63 -5.89 -7.55 -20.52
C LEU A 63 -6.90 -7.87 -21.62
N ARG A 64 -7.11 -9.15 -21.93
CA ARG A 64 -8.10 -9.61 -22.91
C ARG A 64 -9.53 -9.67 -22.34
N SER A 65 -9.70 -9.48 -21.04
CA SER A 65 -11.02 -9.51 -20.40
C SER A 65 -11.74 -8.16 -20.56
N PRO A 66 -13.03 -8.14 -20.96
CA PRO A 66 -13.82 -6.90 -21.00
C PRO A 66 -13.94 -6.22 -19.62
N ALA A 67 -13.71 -6.95 -18.53
CA ALA A 67 -13.67 -6.39 -17.18
C ALA A 67 -12.43 -5.51 -16.91
N PHE A 68 -11.38 -5.61 -17.73
CA PHE A 68 -10.16 -4.84 -17.53
C PHE A 68 -10.31 -3.37 -17.90
N ASP A 69 -11.16 -3.05 -18.88
CA ASP A 69 -11.49 -1.66 -19.24
C ASP A 69 -12.69 -1.12 -18.47
N ASP A 70 -13.47 -1.99 -17.81
CA ASP A 70 -14.60 -1.56 -16.99
C ASP A 70 -14.11 -0.72 -15.78
N PRO A 71 -14.48 0.58 -15.72
CA PRO A 71 -14.12 1.44 -14.61
C PRO A 71 -14.92 1.14 -13.32
N SER A 72 -15.95 0.30 -13.41
CA SER A 72 -16.76 -0.18 -12.28
C SER A 72 -16.25 -1.51 -11.72
N ALA A 73 -15.39 -2.22 -12.45
CA ALA A 73 -14.73 -3.43 -11.96
C ALA A 73 -13.56 -3.08 -11.02
N GLY A 74 -13.30 -3.96 -10.04
CA GLY A 74 -12.08 -3.92 -9.23
C GLY A 74 -10.82 -4.26 -10.05
N ARG A 75 -9.65 -4.22 -9.43
CA ARG A 75 -8.38 -4.71 -10.01
C ARG A 75 -7.68 -5.61 -9.02
N ILE A 76 -6.81 -6.48 -9.52
CA ILE A 76 -5.90 -7.26 -8.68
C ILE A 76 -4.53 -6.59 -8.76
N ALA A 77 -3.89 -6.43 -7.61
CA ALA A 77 -2.50 -6.03 -7.53
C ALA A 77 -1.68 -7.18 -6.94
N THR A 78 -0.48 -7.34 -7.45
CA THR A 78 0.51 -8.27 -6.94
C THR A 78 1.46 -7.52 -6.02
N VAL A 79 1.68 -8.06 -4.82
CA VAL A 79 2.65 -7.53 -3.86
C VAL A 79 3.69 -8.60 -3.60
N ILE A 80 4.95 -8.23 -3.80
CA ILE A 80 6.10 -9.11 -3.61
C ILE A 80 6.88 -8.62 -2.40
N GLY A 81 7.21 -9.54 -1.49
CA GLY A 81 7.84 -9.23 -0.23
C GLY A 81 7.93 -10.45 0.68
N TYR A 82 8.52 -10.28 1.86
CA TYR A 82 8.52 -11.32 2.88
C TYR A 82 7.16 -11.42 3.55
N ARG A 83 6.81 -12.61 4.03
CA ARG A 83 5.48 -12.90 4.56
C ARG A 83 4.99 -11.91 5.63
N SER A 84 5.83 -11.61 6.62
CA SER A 84 5.52 -10.65 7.69
C SER A 84 5.22 -9.25 7.16
N ASP A 85 5.95 -8.85 6.12
CA ASP A 85 5.85 -7.53 5.52
C ASP A 85 4.59 -7.45 4.66
N LEU A 86 4.24 -8.52 3.93
CA LEU A 86 3.00 -8.62 3.15
C LEU A 86 1.74 -8.49 4.02
N GLU A 87 1.74 -9.11 5.21
CA GLU A 87 0.63 -9.00 6.17
C GLU A 87 0.50 -7.55 6.69
N ALA A 88 1.62 -6.90 6.97
CA ALA A 88 1.63 -5.49 7.37
C ALA A 88 1.11 -4.57 6.24
N VAL A 89 1.49 -4.85 4.99
CA VAL A 89 1.00 -4.12 3.80
C VAL A 89 -0.50 -4.25 3.65
N GLU A 90 -1.06 -5.46 3.74
CA GLU A 90 -2.50 -5.67 3.57
C GLU A 90 -3.31 -4.95 4.65
N LEU A 91 -2.88 -5.06 5.92
CA LEU A 91 -3.52 -4.38 7.04
C LEU A 91 -3.44 -2.85 6.90
N LEU A 92 -2.27 -2.33 6.57
CA LEU A 92 -2.05 -0.90 6.41
C LEU A 92 -2.84 -0.35 5.22
N PHE A 93 -2.82 -1.04 4.07
CA PHE A 93 -3.59 -0.67 2.89
C PHE A 93 -5.09 -0.65 3.16
N THR A 94 -5.61 -1.69 3.83
CA THR A 94 -7.03 -1.78 4.19
C THR A 94 -7.43 -0.63 5.11
N SER A 95 -6.64 -0.39 6.17
CA SER A 95 -6.90 0.70 7.12
C SER A 95 -6.87 2.06 6.45
N LEU A 96 -5.84 2.37 5.66
CA LEU A 96 -5.71 3.65 4.98
C LEU A 96 -6.80 3.86 3.93
N THR A 97 -7.22 2.79 3.24
CA THR A 97 -8.33 2.86 2.28
C THR A 97 -9.64 3.20 2.99
N LEU A 98 -9.93 2.55 4.11
CA LEU A 98 -11.12 2.86 4.92
C LEU A 98 -11.08 4.31 5.44
N GLN A 99 -9.94 4.75 5.97
CA GLN A 99 -9.76 6.13 6.43
C GLN A 99 -9.99 7.14 5.29
N ALA A 100 -9.34 6.93 4.14
CA ALA A 100 -9.47 7.81 2.99
C ALA A 100 -10.93 7.89 2.50
N VAL A 101 -11.60 6.75 2.37
CA VAL A 101 -13.00 6.68 1.92
C VAL A 101 -13.93 7.36 2.91
N ASN A 102 -13.78 7.11 4.21
CA ASN A 102 -14.63 7.72 5.24
C ASN A 102 -14.51 9.25 5.24
N VAL A 103 -13.28 9.79 5.22
CA VAL A 103 -13.08 11.24 5.19
C VAL A 103 -13.59 11.83 3.87
N MET A 104 -13.35 11.16 2.74
CA MET A 104 -13.85 11.60 1.43
C MET A 104 -15.38 11.65 1.37
N LEU A 105 -16.07 10.68 1.96
CA LEU A 105 -17.54 10.65 2.00
C LEU A 105 -18.11 11.76 2.89
N GLY A 106 -17.42 12.09 3.99
CA GLY A 106 -17.79 13.22 4.87
C GLY A 106 -17.71 14.59 4.20
N HIS A 107 -16.97 14.72 3.09
CA HIS A 107 -17.00 15.93 2.27
C HIS A 107 -18.33 16.09 1.52
N GLY A 108 -19.17 15.06 1.38
CA GLY A 108 -20.44 15.15 0.64
C GLY A 108 -20.25 15.49 -0.85
N SER A 109 -21.33 15.81 -1.55
CA SER A 109 -21.22 16.42 -2.89
C SER A 109 -20.94 17.92 -2.75
N ILE A 110 -19.70 18.33 -2.42
CA ILE A 110 -19.25 19.75 -2.39
C ILE A 110 -19.48 20.48 -3.74
N VAL A 111 -19.93 19.75 -4.74
CA VAL A 111 -19.81 20.13 -6.12
C VAL A 111 -21.18 20.45 -6.72
N SER A 112 -21.56 21.72 -6.62
CA SER A 112 -22.55 22.36 -7.50
C SER A 112 -22.01 22.36 -8.94
N GLY A 113 -22.16 21.22 -9.63
CA GLY A 113 -21.60 21.01 -10.97
C GLY A 113 -21.74 19.60 -11.53
N GLY A 114 -22.58 18.76 -10.91
CA GLY A 114 -22.95 17.44 -11.43
C GLY A 114 -21.94 16.32 -11.18
N ARG A 115 -22.31 15.11 -11.63
CA ARG A 115 -21.63 13.83 -11.36
C ARG A 115 -20.15 13.83 -11.76
N ASN A 116 -19.79 14.46 -12.88
CA ASN A 116 -18.41 14.48 -13.38
C ASN A 116 -17.45 15.21 -12.45
N ARG A 117 -17.89 16.34 -11.87
CA ARG A 117 -17.04 17.14 -11.00
C ARG A 117 -16.93 16.52 -9.60
N THR A 118 -17.93 15.77 -9.16
CA THR A 118 -17.81 14.86 -7.99
C THR A 118 -16.81 13.73 -8.24
N ARG A 119 -16.85 13.09 -9.42
CA ARG A 119 -15.89 12.03 -9.79
C ARG A 119 -14.46 12.56 -9.84
N SER A 120 -14.22 13.72 -10.48
CA SER A 120 -12.88 14.32 -10.56
C SER A 120 -12.36 14.77 -9.19
N PHE A 121 -13.24 15.26 -8.32
CA PHE A 121 -12.92 15.58 -6.93
C PHE A 121 -12.47 14.33 -6.17
N ARG A 122 -13.28 13.26 -6.16
CA ARG A 122 -12.99 12.01 -5.43
C ARG A 122 -11.70 11.35 -5.92
N ARG A 123 -11.50 11.31 -7.25
CA ARG A 123 -10.26 10.83 -7.84
C ARG A 123 -9.05 11.62 -7.34
N SER A 124 -9.11 12.96 -7.42
CA SER A 124 -8.00 13.82 -6.98
C SER A 124 -7.80 13.79 -5.46
N PHE A 125 -8.86 13.57 -4.69
CA PHE A 125 -8.80 13.34 -3.25
C PHE A 125 -7.95 12.12 -2.90
N ILE A 126 -8.25 10.97 -3.50
CA ILE A 126 -7.50 9.73 -3.21
C ILE A 126 -6.03 9.90 -3.61
N ILE A 127 -5.75 10.55 -4.73
CA ILE A 127 -4.38 10.83 -5.16
C ILE A 127 -3.63 11.72 -4.15
N GLY A 128 -4.27 12.82 -3.71
CA GLY A 128 -3.69 13.73 -2.72
C GLY A 128 -3.43 13.04 -1.39
N PHE A 129 -4.38 12.19 -0.97
CA PHE A 129 -4.24 11.38 0.23
C PHE A 129 -3.08 10.39 0.11
N ALA A 130 -3.00 9.64 -0.99
CA ALA A 130 -1.94 8.67 -1.26
C ALA A 130 -0.54 9.29 -1.27
N HIS A 131 -0.36 10.43 -1.92
CA HIS A 131 0.93 11.13 -1.97
C HIS A 131 1.41 11.55 -0.58
N THR A 132 0.55 12.20 0.20
CA THR A 132 0.92 12.67 1.54
C THR A 132 1.15 11.50 2.51
N VAL A 133 0.38 10.41 2.41
CA VAL A 133 0.66 9.20 3.20
C VAL A 133 2.02 8.59 2.82
N ASN A 134 2.35 8.52 1.52
CA ASN A 134 3.64 8.02 1.06
C ASN A 134 4.82 8.85 1.61
N GLU A 135 4.71 10.17 1.59
CA GLU A 135 5.71 11.07 2.19
C GLU A 135 5.88 10.81 3.69
N ARG A 136 4.77 10.70 4.42
CA ARG A 136 4.79 10.45 5.88
C ARG A 136 5.37 9.08 6.23
N LEU A 137 4.94 8.02 5.54
CA LEU A 137 5.46 6.67 5.75
C LEU A 137 6.97 6.59 5.45
N ARG A 138 7.41 7.25 4.38
CA ARG A 138 8.84 7.32 4.04
C ARG A 138 9.65 8.03 5.13
N ALA A 139 9.15 9.14 5.65
CA ALA A 139 9.81 9.86 6.75
C ALA A 139 9.93 8.99 8.03
N VAL A 140 8.87 8.25 8.38
CA VAL A 140 8.91 7.32 9.52
C VAL A 140 9.93 6.20 9.29
N GLN A 141 9.98 5.65 8.08
CA GLN A 141 10.93 4.59 7.73
C GLN A 141 12.39 5.09 7.79
N GLU A 142 12.67 6.26 7.24
CA GLU A 142 14.01 6.88 7.28
C GLU A 142 14.47 7.13 8.72
N GLN A 143 13.57 7.61 9.60
CA GLN A 143 13.85 7.79 11.02
C GLN A 143 14.13 6.46 11.74
N ALA A 144 13.32 5.43 11.47
CA ALA A 144 13.50 4.10 12.06
C ALA A 144 14.84 3.47 11.64
N ILE A 145 15.22 3.59 10.37
CA ILE A 145 16.52 3.10 9.87
C ILE A 145 17.66 3.85 10.54
N ALA A 146 17.59 5.18 10.65
CA ALA A 146 18.64 5.98 11.29
C ALA A 146 18.82 5.60 12.77
N ALA A 147 17.72 5.44 13.51
CA ALA A 147 17.74 5.03 14.93
C ALA A 147 18.27 3.59 15.11
N ALA A 148 17.96 2.69 14.19
CA ALA A 148 18.46 1.32 14.23
C ALA A 148 19.95 1.26 13.88
N ALA A 149 20.41 2.05 12.90
CA ALA A 149 21.83 2.14 12.54
C ALA A 149 22.70 2.65 13.70
N SER A 150 22.19 3.58 14.51
CA SER A 150 22.91 4.07 15.69
C SER A 150 22.91 3.09 16.87
N SER A 151 21.93 2.19 16.96
CA SER A 151 21.70 1.34 18.14
C SER A 151 22.13 -0.12 17.96
N ALA A 152 22.03 -0.66 16.74
CA ALA A 152 22.20 -2.09 16.45
C ALA A 152 23.57 -2.46 15.87
N GLY A 153 24.53 -1.52 15.85
CA GLY A 153 25.92 -1.76 15.44
C GLY A 153 26.06 -2.38 14.05
N GLY A 154 25.96 -1.58 12.98
CA GLY A 154 26.44 -1.91 11.63
C GLY A 154 25.73 -3.03 10.84
N ASP A 155 25.39 -4.16 11.47
CA ASP A 155 25.05 -5.43 10.81
C ASP A 155 23.60 -5.49 10.28
N LEU A 156 22.72 -4.59 10.72
CA LEU A 156 21.34 -4.55 10.26
C LEU A 156 21.19 -4.05 8.81
N LEU A 157 21.98 -3.06 8.41
CA LEU A 157 21.87 -2.45 7.08
C LEU A 157 22.19 -3.43 5.94
N PRO A 158 23.23 -4.28 6.04
CA PRO A 158 23.49 -5.34 5.06
C PRO A 158 22.34 -6.33 4.90
N VAL A 159 21.73 -6.79 6.01
CA VAL A 159 20.59 -7.74 5.97
C VAL A 159 19.41 -7.12 5.23
N LEU A 160 19.07 -5.87 5.55
CA LEU A 160 17.98 -5.17 4.89
C LEU A 160 18.25 -4.94 3.40
N ALA A 161 19.50 -4.67 3.02
CA ALA A 161 19.89 -4.54 1.63
C ALA A 161 19.77 -5.88 0.87
N GLU A 162 20.08 -7.01 1.51
CA GLU A 162 19.92 -8.33 0.90
C GLU A 162 18.44 -8.67 0.68
N ARG A 163 17.59 -8.41 1.68
CA ARG A 163 16.13 -8.55 1.55
C ARG A 163 15.58 -7.74 0.38
N ASP A 164 16.02 -6.50 0.23
CA ASP A 164 15.61 -5.64 -0.89
C ASP A 164 16.05 -6.25 -2.24
N ARG A 165 17.24 -6.86 -2.33
CA ARG A 165 17.73 -7.53 -3.56
C ARG A 165 16.91 -8.77 -3.91
N GLU A 166 16.56 -9.61 -2.93
CA GLU A 166 15.74 -10.81 -3.16
C GLU A 166 14.35 -10.43 -3.69
N VAL A 167 13.72 -9.40 -3.11
CA VAL A 167 12.45 -8.85 -3.58
C VAL A 167 12.57 -8.35 -5.02
N GLU A 168 13.62 -7.58 -5.32
CA GLU A 168 13.84 -7.04 -6.67
C GLU A 168 14.12 -8.13 -7.71
N HIS A 169 14.86 -9.18 -7.31
CA HIS A 169 15.11 -10.33 -8.16
C HIS A 169 13.80 -11.06 -8.53
N LEU A 170 12.93 -11.31 -7.55
CA LEU A 170 11.64 -11.95 -7.82
C LEU A 170 10.72 -11.04 -8.66
N VAL A 171 10.73 -9.73 -8.43
CA VAL A 171 9.99 -8.76 -9.26
C VAL A 171 10.45 -8.82 -10.71
N ASN A 172 11.75 -8.76 -10.97
CA ASN A 172 12.29 -8.75 -12.33
C ASN A 172 12.06 -10.08 -13.06
N THR A 173 12.05 -11.20 -12.31
CA THR A 173 11.78 -12.53 -12.86
C THR A 173 10.29 -12.73 -13.16
N THR A 174 9.40 -12.25 -12.27
CA THR A 174 7.94 -12.43 -12.43
C THR A 174 7.34 -11.43 -13.42
N PHE A 175 7.92 -10.23 -13.49
CA PHE A 175 7.43 -9.11 -14.30
C PHE A 175 8.58 -8.44 -15.07
N PRO A 176 9.11 -9.09 -16.12
CA PRO A 176 10.19 -8.53 -16.93
C PRO A 176 9.79 -7.25 -17.69
N HIS A 177 8.47 -7.01 -17.88
CA HIS A 177 7.94 -5.91 -18.68
C HIS A 177 7.04 -4.97 -17.88
N LEU A 178 7.63 -4.24 -16.93
CA LEU A 178 6.90 -3.25 -16.13
C LEU A 178 6.89 -1.86 -16.80
N SER A 179 5.75 -1.18 -16.70
CA SER A 179 5.60 0.22 -17.07
C SER A 179 5.11 1.06 -15.89
N SER A 180 5.41 2.36 -15.93
CA SER A 180 4.97 3.28 -14.89
C SER A 180 3.48 3.63 -15.04
N LEU A 181 2.73 3.46 -13.96
CA LEU A 181 1.34 3.93 -13.88
C LEU A 181 1.31 5.47 -13.93
N ARG A 182 0.54 6.03 -14.87
CA ARG A 182 0.31 7.48 -14.96
C ARG A 182 -1.10 7.82 -14.48
N THR A 183 -1.21 8.87 -13.68
CA THR A 183 -2.50 9.38 -13.18
C THR A 183 -2.62 10.87 -13.47
N SER A 184 -3.77 11.29 -14.02
CA SER A 184 -4.05 12.70 -14.31
C SER A 184 -4.65 13.40 -13.09
N LEU A 185 -4.12 14.59 -12.78
CA LEU A 185 -4.61 15.49 -11.76
C LEU A 185 -5.50 16.55 -12.40
N SER A 186 -6.80 16.55 -12.08
CA SER A 186 -7.77 17.46 -12.69
C SER A 186 -8.59 18.29 -11.71
N ASN A 187 -8.49 18.04 -10.40
CA ASN A 187 -9.24 18.79 -9.40
C ASN A 187 -8.34 19.19 -8.21
N ARG A 188 -7.90 20.46 -8.21
CA ARG A 188 -7.03 21.02 -7.15
C ARG A 188 -7.67 21.00 -5.77
N ALA A 189 -8.99 21.24 -5.68
CA ALA A 189 -9.70 21.22 -4.39
C ALA A 189 -9.76 19.80 -3.81
N GLY A 190 -10.03 18.80 -4.65
CA GLY A 190 -9.97 17.38 -4.27
C GLY A 190 -8.57 17.01 -3.77
N LEU A 191 -7.54 17.37 -4.54
CA LEU A 191 -6.14 17.12 -4.16
C LEU A 191 -5.79 17.72 -2.79
N ALA A 192 -6.12 19.00 -2.57
CA ALA A 192 -5.84 19.68 -1.31
C ALA A 192 -6.61 19.08 -0.12
N ALA A 193 -7.88 18.70 -0.32
CA ALA A 193 -8.67 18.01 0.69
C ALA A 193 -8.07 16.65 1.06
N GLY A 194 -7.65 15.88 0.06
CA GLY A 194 -6.97 14.59 0.26
C GLY A 194 -5.68 14.74 1.06
N ARG A 195 -4.85 15.73 0.72
CA ARG A 195 -3.61 16.02 1.47
C ARG A 195 -3.87 16.36 2.94
N ARG A 196 -4.85 17.23 3.22
CA ARG A 196 -5.24 17.58 4.59
C ARG A 196 -5.74 16.36 5.36
N ALA A 197 -6.59 15.54 4.73
CA ALA A 197 -7.08 14.30 5.34
C ALA A 197 -5.94 13.33 5.66
N ALA A 198 -4.98 13.19 4.74
CA ALA A 198 -3.80 12.34 4.94
C ALA A 198 -2.86 12.85 6.03
N ALA A 199 -2.82 14.15 6.34
CA ALA A 199 -2.03 14.66 7.46
C ALA A 199 -2.53 14.13 8.82
N ALA A 200 -3.84 13.95 8.96
CA ALA A 200 -4.49 13.43 10.17
C ALA A 200 -4.63 11.90 10.20
N ALA A 201 -4.29 11.21 9.11
CA ALA A 201 -4.46 9.75 9.03
C ALA A 201 -3.54 9.01 10.00
N ASP A 202 -4.05 7.93 10.59
CA ASP A 202 -3.23 6.98 11.35
C ASP A 202 -2.49 6.06 10.37
N ILE A 203 -1.17 6.14 10.37
CA ILE A 203 -0.26 5.36 9.52
C ILE A 203 0.41 4.20 10.28
N GLY A 204 -0.12 3.83 11.46
CA GLY A 204 0.37 2.72 12.29
C GLY A 204 1.27 3.15 13.45
N THR A 205 1.55 4.45 13.60
CA THR A 205 2.41 5.00 14.67
C THR A 205 1.77 4.89 16.06
N THR A 206 0.44 4.91 16.15
CA THR A 206 -0.30 4.81 17.42
C THR A 206 -0.18 3.42 18.07
N ARG A 207 0.09 2.37 17.26
CA ARG A 207 0.25 1.01 17.76
C ARG A 207 1.69 0.74 18.22
N LEU A 208 2.67 1.26 17.49
CA LEU A 208 4.10 1.16 17.85
C LEU A 208 4.41 1.90 19.16
N THR A 209 3.81 3.07 19.39
CA THR A 209 3.99 3.85 20.63
C THR A 209 3.41 3.17 21.87
N ARG A 210 2.27 2.47 21.77
CA ARG A 210 1.73 1.68 22.91
C ARG A 210 2.53 0.41 23.18
N SER A 211 3.05 -0.25 22.15
CA SER A 211 3.89 -1.44 22.31
C SER A 211 5.22 -1.09 22.99
N HIS A 212 5.82 0.06 22.64
CA HIS A 212 7.06 0.53 23.26
C HIS A 212 6.82 0.98 24.72
N ALA A 213 5.72 1.69 25.00
CA ALA A 213 5.35 2.10 26.36
C ALA A 213 4.98 0.92 27.28
N ALA A 214 4.60 -0.24 26.72
CA ALA A 214 4.35 -1.46 27.48
C ALA A 214 5.64 -2.24 27.84
N LEU A 215 6.74 -2.00 27.12
CA LEU A 215 8.05 -2.63 27.36
C LEU A 215 8.94 -1.81 28.30
N ASP A 216 8.59 -0.55 28.56
CA ASP A 216 9.40 0.41 29.35
C ASP A 216 8.86 0.63 30.77
N ARG A 217 8.05 -0.30 31.31
CA ARG A 217 7.63 -0.27 32.72
C ARG A 217 8.67 -0.99 33.58
N PRO A 218 9.40 -0.28 34.48
CA PRO A 218 10.26 -0.96 35.45
C PRO A 218 9.40 -1.80 36.39
N ARG A 219 9.86 -3.03 36.67
CA ARG A 219 9.34 -3.89 37.74
C ARG A 219 9.79 -3.39 39.10
#